data_AF-A0A960PSI7-F1
#
_entry.id   AF-A0A960PSI7-F1
#
_cell.length_a   1.000
_cell.length_b   1.000
_cell.length_c   1.000
_cell.angle_alpha   90.00
_cell.angle_beta   90.00
_cell.angle_gamma   90.00
#
_symmetry.space_group_name_H-M   'P 1'
#
loop_
_entity.id
_entity.type
_entity.pdbx_description
1 polymer ?
#
loop_
_entity_poly.entity_id
_entity_poly.type
_entity_poly.pdbx_seq_one_letter_code
_entity_poly.pdbx_strand_id
1 'polypeptide(L)' 'MRDIAVIGFHQTPARRRVEDLNEVEMLMPAIHGVLQGLDMTIDDIGFTCSGSTDYLAGMA' A
#
# COMPACT_ATOMS: atom_id res chain seq x y z
N MET A 1 24.94 10.87 -2.19
CA MET A 1 23.54 10.57 -1.83
C MET A 1 22.67 11.26 -2.87
N ARG A 2 21.57 10.66 -3.34
CA ARG A 2 20.65 11.29 -4.32
C ARG A 2 19.53 11.98 -3.55
N ASP A 3 18.97 13.05 -4.09
CA ASP A 3 17.81 13.71 -3.51
C ASP A 3 16.58 12.79 -3.62
N ILE A 4 15.76 12.77 -2.56
CA ILE A 4 14.58 11.92 -2.44
C ILE A 4 13.40 12.79 -1.99
N ALA A 5 12.24 12.57 -2.60
CA ALA A 5 11.00 13.24 -2.23
C ALA A 5 9.87 12.22 -2.03
N VAL A 6 8.97 12.51 -1.08
CA VAL A 6 7.67 11.83 -0.96
C VAL A 6 6.69 12.58 -1.86
N ILE A 7 6.27 11.94 -2.95
CA ILE A 7 5.44 12.61 -3.97
C ILE A 7 3.94 12.38 -3.77
N GLY A 8 3.53 11.37 -3.00
CA GLY A 8 2.13 11.08 -2.73
C GLY A 8 1.92 10.31 -1.43
N PHE A 9 0.69 10.40 -0.92
CA PHE A 9 0.26 9.68 0.28
C PHE A 9 -1.24 9.38 0.17
N HIS A 10 -1.62 8.17 0.56
CA HIS A 10 -3.02 7.78 0.70
C HIS A 10 -3.16 6.78 1.84
N GLN A 11 -4.26 6.88 2.59
CA GLN A 11 -4.52 6.04 3.75
C GLN A 11 -6.00 5.63 3.77
N THR A 12 -6.27 4.37 4.05
CA THR A 12 -7.62 3.85 4.27
C THR A 12 -8.14 4.21 5.67
N PRO A 13 -9.47 4.27 5.90
CA PRO A 13 -10.01 4.56 7.22
C PRO A 13 -9.51 3.57 8.28
N ALA A 14 -9.03 4.08 9.41
CA ALA A 14 -8.69 3.23 10.55
C ALA A 14 -9.98 2.62 11.12
N ARG A 15 -10.09 1.29 11.05
CA ARG A 15 -11.22 0.53 11.59
C ARG A 15 -10.75 -0.33 12.76
N ARG A 16 -11.61 -0.48 13.76
CA ARG A 16 -11.34 -1.38 14.90
C ARG A 16 -11.22 -2.85 14.45
N ARG A 17 -11.97 -3.23 13.42
CA ARG A 17 -12.10 -4.59 12.91
C ARG A 17 -12.59 -4.56 11.46
N VAL A 18 -12.04 -5.45 10.64
CA VAL A 18 -12.44 -5.73 9.26
C VAL A 18 -12.48 -7.25 9.17
N GLU A 19 -13.64 -7.82 8.81
CA GLU A 19 -13.84 -9.28 8.79
C GLU A 19 -14.10 -9.81 7.38
N ASP A 20 -14.28 -8.90 6.42
CA ASP A 20 -14.77 -9.14 5.07
C ASP A 20 -13.70 -8.94 3.98
N LEU A 21 -12.47 -8.55 4.35
CA LEU A 21 -11.35 -8.34 3.43
C LEU A 21 -10.12 -9.12 3.88
N ASN A 22 -9.40 -9.71 2.93
CA ASN A 22 -8.06 -10.24 3.15
C ASN A 22 -7.00 -9.11 3.11
N GLU A 23 -5.74 -9.43 3.45
CA GLU A 23 -4.65 -8.45 3.51
C GLU A 23 -4.45 -7.69 2.19
N VAL A 24 -4.47 -8.39 1.05
CA VAL A 24 -4.32 -7.76 -0.28
C VAL A 24 -5.48 -6.81 -0.53
N GLU A 25 -6.71 -7.26 -0.30
CA GLU A 25 -7.92 -6.44 -0.46
C GLU A 25 -7.94 -5.22 0.47
N MET A 26 -7.32 -5.31 1.64
CA MET A 26 -7.12 -4.16 2.54
C MET A 26 -6.08 -3.15 2.02
N LEU A 27 -5.04 -3.61 1.32
CA LEU A 27 -3.97 -2.78 0.78
C LEU A 27 -4.32 -2.11 -0.56
N MET A 28 -5.07 -2.78 -1.44
CA MET A 28 -5.39 -2.29 -2.78
C MET A 28 -5.98 -0.86 -2.80
N PRO A 29 -6.92 -0.47 -1.90
CA PRO A 29 -7.44 0.90 -1.89
C PRO A 29 -6.39 1.94 -1.49
N ALA A 30 -5.42 1.59 -0.64
CA ALA A 30 -4.32 2.49 -0.28
C ALA A 30 -3.42 2.76 -1.51
N ILE A 31 -3.04 1.69 -2.21
CA ILE A 31 -2.17 1.73 -3.39
C ILE A 31 -2.84 2.46 -4.55
N HIS A 32 -4.08 2.10 -4.88
CA HIS A 32 -4.82 2.76 -5.96
C HIS A 32 -5.05 4.24 -5.69
N GLY A 33 -5.35 4.61 -4.43
CA GLY A 33 -5.58 6.02 -4.10
C GLY A 33 -4.34 6.89 -4.29
N VAL A 34 -3.15 6.40 -3.97
CA VAL A 34 -1.91 7.17 -4.21
C VAL A 34 -1.55 7.21 -5.69
N LEU A 35 -1.67 6.08 -6.42
CA LEU A 35 -1.38 6.05 -7.86
C LEU A 35 -2.32 6.95 -8.66
N GLN A 36 -3.62 6.94 -8.33
CA GLN A 36 -4.60 7.84 -8.94
C GLN A 36 -4.31 9.31 -8.64
N GLY A 37 -3.88 9.63 -7.42
CA GLY A 37 -3.51 11.00 -7.04
C GLY A 37 -2.28 11.54 -7.76
N LEU A 38 -1.46 10.65 -8.34
CA LEU A 38 -0.22 10.99 -9.05
C LEU A 38 -0.31 10.83 -10.57
N ASP A 39 -1.46 10.36 -11.08
CA ASP A 39 -1.61 9.94 -12.48
C ASP A 39 -0.53 8.92 -12.90
N MET A 40 -0.27 7.95 -12.00
CA MET A 40 0.72 6.89 -12.18
C MET A 40 0.06 5.52 -12.24
N THR A 41 0.78 4.57 -12.80
CA THR A 41 0.42 3.14 -12.82
C THR A 41 1.49 2.33 -12.10
N ILE A 42 1.25 1.02 -11.94
CA ILE A 42 2.25 0.12 -11.36
C ILE A 42 3.51 0.00 -12.23
N ASP A 43 3.40 0.23 -13.54
CA ASP A 43 4.53 0.19 -14.48
C ASP A 43 5.54 1.32 -14.23
N ASP A 44 5.11 2.39 -13.54
CA ASP A 44 5.96 3.52 -13.15
C ASP A 44 6.76 3.24 -11.84
N ILE A 45 6.49 2.11 -11.18
CA ILE A 45 7.08 1.76 -9.87
C ILE A 45 8.22 0.77 -10.04
N GLY A 46 9.46 1.24 -9.82
CA GLY A 46 10.66 0.40 -9.94
C GLY A 46 10.85 -0.61 -8.80
N PHE A 47 10.25 -0.38 -7.64
CA PHE A 47 10.22 -1.33 -6.53
C PHE A 47 9.10 -0.99 -5.53
N THR A 48 8.64 -2.02 -4.82
CA THR A 48 7.67 -1.87 -3.73
C THR A 48 8.29 -2.38 -2.44
N CYS A 49 8.14 -1.63 -1.36
CA CYS A 49 8.46 -2.06 -0.01
C CYS A 49 7.17 -1.99 0.82
N SER A 50 6.72 -3.14 1.32
CA SER A 50 5.55 -3.24 2.18
C SER A 50 5.97 -3.73 3.56
N GLY A 51 5.34 -3.19 4.61
CA GLY A 51 5.53 -3.62 5.99
C GLY A 51 4.22 -4.15 6.56
N SER A 52 4.21 -5.39 7.01
CA SER A 52 3.12 -6.00 7.77
C SER A 52 3.63 -6.49 9.12
N THR A 53 2.78 -6.42 10.15
CA THR A 53 3.10 -6.92 11.51
C THR A 53 2.61 -8.35 11.71
N ASP A 54 2.03 -8.97 10.69
CA ASP A 54 1.55 -10.35 10.70
C ASP A 54 2.72 -11.33 10.58
N TYR A 55 3.63 -11.32 11.56
CA TYR A 55 4.82 -12.19 11.68
C TYR A 55 4.48 -13.71 11.70
N LEU A 56 3.20 -14.08 11.50
CA LEU A 56 2.67 -15.43 11.34
C LEU A 56 1.92 -15.70 10.02
N ALA A 57 1.88 -14.76 9.07
CA ALA A 57 1.32 -14.98 7.72
C ALA A 57 2.37 -15.50 6.71
N GLY A 58 3.61 -15.71 7.14
CA GLY A 58 4.63 -16.44 6.40
C GLY A 58 4.41 -17.96 6.44
N MET A 59 3.35 -18.43 5.79
CA MET A 59 3.27 -19.79 5.25
C MET A 59 2.59 -19.74 3.87
N ALA A 60 3.39 -19.41 2.85
CA ALA A 60 3.31 -19.98 1.52
C ALA A 60 4.74 -20.03 0.95
#